data_AF-A0A4R2IKN1-F1
#
_entry.id   AF-A0A4R2IKN1-F1
#
_cell.length_a   1.000
_cell.length_b   1.000
_cell.length_c   1.000
_cell.angle_alpha   90.00
_cell.angle_beta   90.00
_cell.angle_gamma   90.00
#
_symmetry.space_group_name_H-M   'P 1'
#
loop_
_entity.id
_entity.type
_entity.pdbx_description
1 polymer ?
#
loop_
_entity_poly.entity_id
_entity_poly.type
_entity_poly.pdbx_seq_one_letter_code
_entity_poly.pdbx_strand_id
1 'polypeptide(L)'
;MKSSLRLMLTLTAGIIAAHAAAAPAPAPVDIQAAHQAAVDHVRATLANAAREAAAGTAKRSKAMGNNVFPGTPLANEYRAYPPSCAAWPLPDKASGVVSTARLPLYTRTSAGNVLNPETVTISVWRVPCSSSGAETPYNSDGGYNAITLMRIDRDAANEGHTDYFPTFPALQITQGSVDYNDAASYVRAATEPNTFVSDFMFDTPVFNSTTFVLENYNLGADYLHMYNYAFKLRVHPYAGNVTPAEFSIADYVPTQATYPAAFEPLPIDGYLSASWYDPAHNGEGMLTQVIDNNASSRTFFAAWYTYDQLGLPYWLVIQGTLPHFRTDLNNVPVYYTSGGGFAGDFGSSVNLASWGTISVSFPDCMHMAFSFDGHTASGDGGPGGSGTRIWTRVADINGLACE
;
A
#
# COMPACT_ATOMS: atom_id res chain seq x y z
N MET A 1 -87.87 -16.57 43.80
CA MET A 1 -88.03 -15.63 42.66
C MET A 1 -87.53 -14.25 43.06
N LYS A 2 -86.33 -13.86 42.59
CA LYS A 2 -85.98 -12.51 42.11
C LYS A 2 -84.53 -12.53 41.64
N SER A 3 -84.37 -12.03 40.42
CA SER A 3 -83.22 -12.13 39.52
C SER A 3 -82.06 -11.23 39.96
N SER A 4 -80.82 -11.68 39.77
CA SER A 4 -79.62 -10.84 39.82
C SER A 4 -78.91 -10.91 38.47
N LEU A 5 -78.87 -9.75 37.83
CA LEU A 5 -78.21 -9.40 36.58
C LEU A 5 -76.69 -9.58 36.72
N ARG A 6 -76.04 -10.29 35.79
CA ARG A 6 -74.58 -10.29 35.66
C ARG A 6 -74.16 -9.92 34.23
N LEU A 7 -73.43 -8.82 34.18
CA LEU A 7 -72.84 -8.15 33.03
C LEU A 7 -71.68 -9.00 32.48
N MET A 8 -71.71 -9.38 31.19
CA MET A 8 -70.59 -10.02 30.50
C MET A 8 -69.63 -8.95 29.96
N LEU A 9 -68.37 -9.03 30.37
CA LEU A 9 -67.26 -8.28 29.79
C LEU A 9 -66.34 -9.29 29.08
N THR A 10 -66.33 -9.29 27.75
CA THR A 10 -65.44 -10.13 26.93
C THR A 10 -64.10 -9.42 26.74
N LEU A 11 -63.04 -9.93 27.38
CA LEU A 11 -61.66 -9.51 27.17
C LEU A 11 -60.99 -10.47 26.19
N THR A 12 -60.79 -10.05 24.95
CA THR A 12 -59.98 -10.78 23.95
C THR A 12 -58.50 -10.53 24.22
N ALA A 13 -57.80 -11.53 24.78
CA ALA A 13 -56.35 -11.53 24.89
C ALA A 13 -55.74 -12.03 23.56
N GLY A 14 -55.15 -11.12 22.79
CA GLY A 14 -54.31 -11.47 21.64
C GLY A 14 -52.97 -11.99 22.13
N ILE A 15 -52.67 -13.26 21.85
CA ILE A 15 -51.35 -13.84 22.07
C ILE A 15 -50.46 -13.41 20.89
N ILE A 16 -49.56 -12.45 21.14
CA ILE A 16 -48.43 -12.19 20.25
C ILE A 16 -47.41 -13.30 20.51
N ALA A 17 -47.31 -14.26 19.59
CA ALA A 17 -46.23 -15.22 19.60
C ALA A 17 -44.94 -14.49 19.20
N ALA A 18 -44.13 -14.13 20.21
CA ALA A 18 -42.74 -13.78 19.99
C ALA A 18 -42.06 -15.00 19.35
N HIS A 19 -41.64 -14.87 18.10
CA HIS A 19 -40.74 -15.84 17.50
C HIS A 19 -39.42 -15.73 18.27
N ALA A 20 -39.15 -16.72 19.13
CA ALA A 20 -37.83 -16.89 19.69
C ALA A 20 -36.88 -17.11 18.52
N ALA A 21 -35.99 -16.15 18.26
CA ALA A 21 -34.81 -16.39 17.46
C ALA A 21 -34.08 -17.55 18.16
N ALA A 22 -33.93 -18.67 17.47
CA ALA A 22 -33.20 -19.81 18.00
C ALA A 22 -31.81 -19.32 18.37
N ALA A 23 -31.44 -19.45 19.64
CA ALA A 23 -30.06 -19.26 20.05
C ALA A 23 -29.20 -20.19 19.17
N PRO A 24 -28.16 -19.66 18.52
CA PRO A 24 -27.26 -20.50 17.73
C PRO A 24 -26.72 -21.60 18.64
N ALA A 25 -26.87 -22.85 18.20
CA ALA A 25 -26.40 -23.99 18.96
C ALA A 25 -24.90 -23.79 19.25
N PRO A 26 -24.44 -23.98 20.50
CA PRO A 26 -23.01 -23.92 20.79
C PRO A 26 -22.31 -24.92 19.87
N ALA A 27 -21.24 -24.48 19.22
CA ALA A 27 -20.37 -25.42 18.51
C ALA A 27 -19.98 -26.57 19.46
N PRO A 28 -19.75 -27.79 18.95
CA PRO A 28 -19.22 -28.87 19.77
C PRO A 28 -18.02 -28.36 20.57
N VAL A 29 -17.99 -28.59 21.88
CA VAL A 29 -16.95 -28.12 22.83
C VAL A 29 -15.53 -28.37 22.30
N ASP A 30 -15.36 -29.39 21.46
CA ASP A 30 -14.15 -29.74 20.74
C ASP A 30 -13.64 -28.65 19.77
N ILE A 31 -14.53 -28.01 18.99
CA ILE A 31 -14.15 -26.96 18.02
C ILE A 31 -13.63 -25.72 18.75
N GLN A 32 -14.30 -25.31 19.81
CA GLN A 32 -13.90 -24.14 20.60
C GLN A 32 -12.54 -24.38 21.27
N ALA A 33 -12.35 -25.56 21.87
CA ALA A 33 -11.08 -25.92 22.52
C ALA A 33 -9.94 -26.02 21.49
N ALA A 34 -10.17 -26.62 20.33
CA ALA A 34 -9.18 -26.72 19.26
C ALA A 34 -8.80 -25.33 18.70
N HIS A 35 -9.78 -24.46 18.48
CA HIS A 35 -9.52 -23.08 18.03
C HIS A 35 -8.73 -22.30 19.09
N GLN A 36 -9.11 -22.42 20.36
CA GLN A 36 -8.37 -21.77 21.45
C GLN A 36 -6.92 -22.27 21.55
N ALA A 37 -6.69 -23.59 21.39
CA ALA A 37 -5.35 -24.15 21.35
C ALA A 37 -4.54 -23.61 20.17
N ALA A 38 -5.17 -23.41 19.00
CA ALA A 38 -4.52 -22.75 17.86
C ALA A 38 -4.18 -21.29 18.16
N VAL A 39 -5.07 -20.54 18.82
CA VAL A 39 -4.81 -19.15 19.24
C VAL A 39 -3.59 -19.08 20.14
N ASP A 40 -3.52 -19.95 21.14
CA ASP A 40 -2.41 -20.03 22.09
C ASP A 40 -1.11 -20.41 21.38
N HIS A 41 -1.17 -21.36 20.44
CA HIS A 41 -0.02 -21.77 19.62
C HIS A 41 0.51 -20.63 18.75
N VAL A 42 -0.33 -19.97 17.96
CA VAL A 42 0.08 -18.88 17.05
C VAL A 42 0.73 -17.74 17.84
N ARG A 43 0.10 -17.33 18.94
CA ARG A 43 0.62 -16.27 19.81
C ARG A 43 1.96 -16.65 20.44
N ALA A 44 2.10 -17.87 20.94
CA ALA A 44 3.34 -18.35 21.53
C ALA A 44 4.47 -18.39 20.50
N THR A 45 4.20 -18.89 19.29
CA THR A 45 5.18 -18.99 18.21
C THR A 45 5.71 -17.61 17.80
N LEU A 46 4.82 -16.66 17.50
CA LEU A 46 5.22 -15.30 17.13
C LEU A 46 5.95 -14.58 18.27
N ALA A 47 5.49 -14.74 19.52
CA ALA A 47 6.13 -14.13 20.68
C ALA A 47 7.53 -14.69 20.96
N ASN A 48 7.75 -15.99 20.77
CA ASN A 48 9.06 -16.62 20.96
C ASN A 48 10.04 -16.14 19.89
N ALA A 49 9.64 -16.19 18.62
CA ALA A 49 10.45 -15.74 17.50
C ALA A 49 10.82 -14.26 17.60
N ALA A 50 9.87 -13.39 18.01
CA ALA A 50 10.16 -11.97 18.24
C ALA A 50 11.19 -11.75 19.38
N ARG A 51 11.20 -12.58 20.43
CA ARG A 51 12.20 -12.49 21.50
C ARG A 51 13.59 -12.92 21.02
N GLU A 52 13.67 -13.97 20.20
CA GLU A 52 14.92 -14.43 19.60
C GLU A 52 15.50 -13.35 18.66
N ALA A 53 14.64 -12.74 17.84
CA ALA A 53 14.99 -11.61 16.98
C ALA A 53 15.60 -10.42 17.74
N ALA A 54 14.97 -10.06 18.86
CA ALA A 54 15.41 -8.96 19.72
C ALA A 54 16.76 -9.26 20.40
N ALA A 55 17.09 -10.53 20.63
CA ALA A 55 18.37 -10.93 21.21
C ALA A 55 19.53 -10.93 20.21
N GLY A 56 19.25 -11.10 18.90
CA GLY A 56 20.26 -11.27 17.84
C GLY A 56 20.71 -10.00 17.13
N THR A 57 19.96 -8.89 17.21
CA THR A 57 20.31 -7.68 16.46
C THR A 57 19.89 -6.42 17.21
N ALA A 58 20.85 -5.52 17.48
CA ALA A 58 20.54 -4.13 17.80
C ALA A 58 20.06 -3.45 16.52
N LYS A 59 18.78 -3.59 16.15
CA LYS A 59 18.23 -2.95 14.95
C LYS A 59 17.24 -1.84 15.26
N ARG A 60 17.36 -0.82 14.41
CA ARG A 60 16.97 0.57 14.61
C ARG A 60 15.45 0.66 14.52
N SER A 61 14.82 1.11 15.60
CA SER A 61 13.47 1.64 15.53
C SER A 61 13.38 2.69 14.41
N LYS A 62 12.22 2.84 13.75
CA LYS A 62 11.76 4.15 13.23
C LYS A 62 12.13 5.14 14.30
N ALA A 63 13.23 5.91 14.14
CA ALA A 63 13.93 6.52 15.27
C ALA A 63 12.88 7.09 16.20
N MET A 64 12.54 6.33 17.26
CA MET A 64 11.31 6.65 17.96
C MET A 64 11.65 7.96 18.62
N GLY A 65 10.78 8.94 18.40
CA GLY A 65 10.89 10.17 19.14
C GLY A 65 11.10 9.84 20.60
N ASN A 66 11.85 10.67 21.30
CA ASN A 66 11.88 10.55 22.75
C ASN A 66 10.65 11.28 23.32
N ASN A 67 10.57 11.38 24.64
CA ASN A 67 9.53 12.13 25.33
C ASN A 67 9.60 13.67 25.08
N VAL A 68 10.51 14.15 24.22
CA VAL A 68 10.77 15.57 23.93
C VAL A 68 10.65 15.88 22.42
N PHE A 69 11.06 14.98 21.54
CA PHE A 69 11.08 15.18 20.08
C PHE A 69 10.33 14.05 19.38
N PRO A 70 9.54 14.34 18.33
CA PRO A 70 8.92 13.31 17.52
C PRO A 70 9.97 12.52 16.73
N GLY A 71 9.64 11.27 16.43
CA GLY A 71 10.52 10.39 15.65
C GLY A 71 10.53 10.74 14.16
N THR A 72 11.57 10.32 13.47
CA THR A 72 11.67 10.51 12.02
C THR A 72 10.88 9.41 11.29
N PRO A 73 10.05 9.74 10.29
CA PRO A 73 9.43 8.74 9.42
C PRO A 73 10.48 7.83 8.77
N LEU A 74 10.25 6.52 8.76
CA LEU A 74 11.05 5.55 8.02
C LEU A 74 10.09 4.54 7.39
N ALA A 75 10.43 4.07 6.19
CA ALA A 75 9.72 2.97 5.55
C ALA A 75 9.92 1.68 6.36
N ASN A 76 8.91 0.81 6.40
CA ASN A 76 9.02 -0.50 7.03
C ASN A 76 10.08 -1.35 6.30
N GLU A 77 11.16 -1.76 6.98
CA GLU A 77 12.22 -2.57 6.39
C GLU A 77 11.78 -4.01 6.08
N TYR A 78 10.68 -4.48 6.68
CA TYR A 78 10.09 -5.82 6.46
C TYR A 78 8.95 -5.83 5.43
N ARG A 79 8.72 -4.69 4.76
CA ARG A 79 7.74 -4.59 3.66
C ARG A 79 8.17 -5.49 2.50
N ALA A 80 7.20 -5.87 1.68
CA ALA A 80 7.42 -6.73 0.51
C ALA A 80 7.30 -5.99 -0.83
N TYR A 81 7.31 -4.65 -0.81
CA TYR A 81 7.02 -3.79 -1.96
C TYR A 81 7.64 -2.38 -1.77
N PRO A 82 7.73 -1.55 -2.82
CA PRO A 82 8.22 -0.17 -2.75
C PRO A 82 7.28 0.72 -1.91
N PRO A 83 7.78 1.64 -1.07
CA PRO A 83 6.90 2.46 -0.23
C PRO A 83 5.89 3.29 -1.02
N SER A 84 6.23 3.70 -2.25
CA SER A 84 5.34 4.43 -3.16
C SER A 84 4.15 3.61 -3.67
N CYS A 85 4.21 2.28 -3.58
CA CYS A 85 3.23 1.41 -4.24
C CYS A 85 1.88 1.32 -3.51
N ALA A 86 1.85 1.62 -2.22
CA ALA A 86 0.64 1.46 -1.42
C ALA A 86 0.42 2.61 -0.45
N ALA A 87 -0.81 3.12 -0.49
CA ALA A 87 -1.34 4.06 0.48
C ALA A 87 -2.66 3.51 1.03
N TRP A 88 -3.08 4.02 2.18
CA TRP A 88 -4.43 3.80 2.67
C TRP A 88 -5.40 4.77 1.95
N PRO A 89 -6.62 4.32 1.56
CA PRO A 89 -7.12 2.95 1.65
C PRO A 89 -6.53 2.03 0.58
N LEU A 90 -6.35 0.75 0.92
CA LEU A 90 -5.96 -0.29 -0.03
C LEU A 90 -7.07 -0.54 -1.08
N PRO A 91 -6.73 -0.98 -2.31
CA PRO A 91 -7.72 -1.32 -3.32
C PRO A 91 -8.76 -2.33 -2.83
N ASP A 92 -10.04 -2.02 -3.04
CA ASP A 92 -11.18 -2.88 -2.67
C ASP A 92 -11.59 -3.83 -3.81
N LYS A 93 -10.99 -3.69 -4.99
CA LYS A 93 -11.22 -4.53 -6.16
C LYS A 93 -9.94 -5.17 -6.64
N ALA A 94 -10.02 -6.47 -6.89
CA ALA A 94 -8.93 -7.22 -7.48
C ALA A 94 -8.67 -6.79 -8.93
N SER A 95 -7.41 -6.88 -9.35
CA SER A 95 -6.98 -6.59 -10.71
C SER A 95 -5.98 -7.65 -11.19
N GLY A 96 -5.80 -7.75 -12.51
CA GLY A 96 -4.92 -8.74 -13.12
C GLY A 96 -5.34 -10.19 -12.84
N VAL A 97 -4.36 -11.05 -12.55
CA VAL A 97 -4.62 -12.45 -12.18
C VAL A 97 -5.06 -12.53 -10.71
N VAL A 98 -6.23 -13.14 -10.48
CA VAL A 98 -6.85 -13.28 -9.16
C VAL A 98 -7.07 -14.74 -8.85
N SER A 99 -6.63 -15.18 -7.66
CA SER A 99 -6.95 -16.50 -7.12
C SER A 99 -8.03 -16.36 -6.06
N THR A 100 -9.08 -17.18 -6.13
CA THR A 100 -10.22 -17.08 -5.21
C THR A 100 -10.60 -18.43 -4.59
N ALA A 101 -11.09 -18.41 -3.34
CA ALA A 101 -11.66 -19.57 -2.68
C ALA A 101 -12.81 -19.16 -1.74
N ARG A 102 -13.86 -19.99 -1.67
CA ARG A 102 -14.90 -19.87 -0.64
C ARG A 102 -14.44 -20.67 0.59
N LEU A 103 -14.32 -20.02 1.74
CA LEU A 103 -13.78 -20.63 2.95
C LEU A 103 -14.68 -20.34 4.16
N PRO A 104 -15.18 -21.37 4.87
CA PRO A 104 -15.83 -21.19 6.15
C PRO A 104 -14.82 -20.76 7.22
N LEU A 105 -15.00 -19.57 7.80
CA LEU A 105 -14.18 -19.06 8.89
C LEU A 105 -14.79 -19.38 10.24
N TYR A 106 -13.95 -19.51 11.26
CA TYR A 106 -14.39 -19.61 12.65
C TYR A 106 -15.16 -18.34 13.04
N THR A 107 -16.25 -18.49 13.78
CA THR A 107 -17.13 -17.37 14.10
C THR A 107 -17.49 -17.33 15.56
N ARG A 108 -17.65 -16.12 16.08
CA ARG A 108 -18.08 -15.89 17.46
C ARG A 108 -19.06 -14.74 17.58
N THR A 109 -19.78 -14.70 18.69
CA THR A 109 -20.56 -13.53 19.09
C THR A 109 -19.71 -12.54 19.87
N SER A 110 -20.24 -11.34 20.12
CA SER A 110 -19.64 -10.36 21.03
C SER A 110 -19.46 -10.88 22.47
N ALA A 111 -20.24 -11.88 22.88
CA ALA A 111 -20.08 -12.56 24.17
C ALA A 111 -19.04 -13.69 24.15
N GLY A 112 -18.41 -13.95 22.99
CA GLY A 112 -17.42 -15.02 22.82
C GLY A 112 -18.03 -16.41 22.56
N ASN A 113 -19.35 -16.52 22.35
CA ASN A 113 -19.99 -17.79 22.05
C ASN A 113 -19.66 -18.21 20.61
N VAL A 114 -19.35 -19.49 20.39
CA VAL A 114 -19.04 -20.04 19.07
C VAL A 114 -20.33 -20.40 18.33
N LEU A 115 -20.43 -19.99 17.07
CA LEU A 115 -21.55 -20.38 16.20
C LEU A 115 -21.06 -21.18 14.98
N ASN A 116 -22.00 -21.49 14.09
CA ASN A 116 -21.70 -22.09 12.78
C ASN A 116 -20.73 -21.21 11.97
N PRO A 117 -19.72 -21.78 11.30
CA PRO A 117 -18.81 -21.03 10.45
C PRO A 117 -19.51 -20.17 9.38
N GLU A 118 -19.01 -18.96 9.17
CA GLU A 118 -19.45 -18.06 8.10
C GLU A 118 -18.58 -18.31 6.87
N THR A 119 -19.20 -18.61 5.73
CA THR A 119 -18.45 -18.77 4.48
C THR A 119 -18.17 -17.40 3.87
N VAL A 120 -16.89 -17.06 3.75
CA VAL A 120 -16.42 -15.84 3.09
C VAL A 120 -15.77 -16.17 1.75
N THR A 121 -15.58 -15.17 0.90
CA THR A 121 -14.74 -15.28 -0.30
C THR A 121 -13.36 -14.69 0.00
N ILE A 122 -12.32 -15.51 -0.14
CA ILE A 122 -10.94 -15.06 -0.08
C ILE A 122 -10.45 -14.80 -1.50
N SER A 123 -9.92 -13.61 -1.74
CA SER A 123 -9.32 -13.22 -3.03
C SER A 123 -7.87 -12.82 -2.81
N VAL A 124 -6.95 -13.32 -3.64
CA VAL A 124 -5.53 -12.96 -3.61
C VAL A 124 -5.12 -12.49 -5.00
N TRP A 125 -4.51 -11.30 -5.07
CA TRP A 125 -4.02 -10.72 -6.32
C TRP A 125 -2.80 -9.84 -6.08
N ARG A 126 -2.19 -9.40 -7.18
CA ARG A 126 -1.05 -8.48 -7.17
C ARG A 126 -1.43 -7.16 -7.84
N VAL A 127 -0.91 -6.05 -7.32
CA VAL A 127 -0.98 -4.73 -7.97
C VAL A 127 0.43 -4.33 -8.39
N PRO A 128 0.67 -3.95 -9.66
CA PRO A 128 2.00 -3.55 -10.12
C PRO A 128 2.56 -2.37 -9.32
N CYS A 129 3.86 -2.42 -9.03
CA CYS A 129 4.63 -1.38 -8.36
C CYS A 129 5.78 -0.92 -9.24
N SER A 130 6.38 0.21 -8.86
CA SER A 130 7.65 0.65 -9.44
C SER A 130 8.74 -0.40 -9.31
N SER A 131 9.55 -0.55 -10.35
CA SER A 131 10.83 -1.24 -10.29
C SER A 131 11.81 -0.56 -11.24
N SER A 132 12.90 -0.04 -10.70
CA SER A 132 13.97 0.60 -11.46
C SER A 132 14.99 -0.35 -12.09
N GLY A 133 14.86 -1.65 -11.86
CA GLY A 133 15.91 -2.62 -12.21
C GLY A 133 16.94 -2.85 -11.12
N ALA A 134 16.88 -2.10 -10.00
CA ALA A 134 17.82 -2.24 -8.89
C ALA A 134 17.40 -3.36 -7.92
N GLU A 135 18.39 -4.06 -7.36
CA GLU A 135 18.16 -5.01 -6.27
C GLU A 135 17.74 -4.27 -4.99
N THR A 136 16.69 -4.75 -4.33
CA THR A 136 16.19 -4.21 -3.06
C THR A 136 15.94 -5.33 -2.04
N PRO A 137 15.76 -5.00 -0.74
CA PRO A 137 15.47 -6.01 0.28
C PRO A 137 14.19 -6.83 0.05
N TYR A 138 13.29 -6.36 -0.81
CA TYR A 138 12.03 -7.04 -1.16
C TYR A 138 11.98 -7.52 -2.62
N ASN A 139 13.01 -7.20 -3.42
CA ASN A 139 13.11 -7.55 -4.83
C ASN A 139 14.58 -7.81 -5.20
N SER A 140 15.02 -9.05 -4.99
CA SER A 140 16.45 -9.38 -5.03
C SER A 140 17.07 -9.47 -6.42
N ASP A 141 16.29 -9.46 -7.49
CA ASP A 141 16.76 -9.55 -8.88
C ASP A 141 16.54 -8.26 -9.68
N GLY A 142 15.93 -7.23 -9.06
CA GLY A 142 15.55 -5.99 -9.74
C GLY A 142 14.46 -6.15 -10.80
N GLY A 143 13.81 -7.32 -10.89
CA GLY A 143 12.75 -7.59 -11.85
C GLY A 143 11.50 -6.73 -11.61
N TYR A 144 10.44 -6.97 -12.39
CA TYR A 144 9.16 -6.32 -12.15
C TYR A 144 8.66 -6.60 -10.73
N ASN A 145 7.98 -5.62 -10.14
CA ASN A 145 7.60 -5.66 -8.74
C ASN A 145 6.10 -5.45 -8.55
N ALA A 146 5.53 -6.04 -7.49
CA ALA A 146 4.13 -5.90 -7.15
C ALA A 146 3.88 -6.06 -5.65
N ILE A 147 2.84 -5.37 -5.17
CA ILE A 147 2.28 -5.59 -3.85
C ILE A 147 1.30 -6.76 -3.92
N THR A 148 1.41 -7.71 -2.99
CA THR A 148 0.46 -8.81 -2.86
C THR A 148 -0.64 -8.44 -1.87
N LEU A 149 -1.88 -8.49 -2.34
CA LEU A 149 -3.08 -8.17 -1.57
C LEU A 149 -3.92 -9.41 -1.37
N MET A 150 -4.51 -9.53 -0.18
CA MET A 150 -5.54 -10.50 0.14
C MET A 150 -6.78 -9.76 0.60
N ARG A 151 -7.95 -10.16 0.11
CA ARG A 151 -9.24 -9.64 0.57
C ARG A 151 -10.08 -10.74 1.14
N ILE A 152 -10.75 -10.43 2.24
CA ILE A 152 -11.84 -11.23 2.80
C ILE A 152 -13.12 -10.50 2.47
N ASP A 153 -13.94 -11.05 1.58
CA ASP A 153 -15.28 -10.56 1.28
C ASP A 153 -16.31 -11.38 2.04
N ARG A 154 -17.08 -10.72 2.90
CA ARG A 154 -18.26 -11.30 3.55
C ARG A 154 -19.44 -11.22 2.59
N ASP A 155 -20.39 -12.14 2.75
CA ASP A 155 -21.65 -12.06 2.02
C ASP A 155 -22.42 -10.80 2.50
N ALA A 156 -23.11 -10.10 1.60
CA ALA A 156 -23.75 -8.81 1.88
C ALA A 156 -24.75 -8.83 3.06
N ALA A 157 -25.32 -10.00 3.38
CA ALA A 157 -26.21 -10.20 4.52
C ALA A 157 -25.48 -10.18 5.87
N ASN A 158 -24.16 -10.41 5.89
CA ASN A 158 -23.33 -10.47 7.09
C ASN A 158 -22.43 -9.24 7.26
N GLU A 159 -22.29 -8.43 6.21
CA GLU A 159 -21.47 -7.22 6.20
C GLU A 159 -21.86 -6.25 7.33
N GLY A 160 -20.89 -5.80 8.12
CA GLY A 160 -21.08 -4.84 9.21
C GLY A 160 -21.66 -5.41 10.50
N HIS A 161 -22.03 -6.69 10.55
CA HIS A 161 -22.50 -7.33 11.79
C HIS A 161 -21.40 -7.38 12.85
N THR A 162 -21.73 -6.91 14.06
CA THR A 162 -20.83 -6.86 15.24
C THR A 162 -21.29 -7.77 16.38
N ASP A 163 -22.52 -8.26 16.31
CA ASP A 163 -23.13 -9.22 17.22
C ASP A 163 -22.72 -10.67 16.90
N TYR A 164 -22.45 -10.94 15.62
CA TYR A 164 -21.88 -12.19 15.10
C TYR A 164 -20.94 -11.91 13.92
N PHE A 165 -19.75 -12.48 13.97
CA PHE A 165 -18.70 -12.19 13.00
C PHE A 165 -17.70 -13.34 12.87
N PRO A 166 -17.09 -13.52 11.69
CA PRO A 166 -15.95 -14.40 11.52
C PRO A 166 -14.71 -13.77 12.15
N THR A 167 -13.76 -14.62 12.52
CA THR A 167 -12.46 -14.20 12.98
C THR A 167 -11.40 -14.45 11.91
N PHE A 168 -10.38 -13.59 11.91
CA PHE A 168 -9.34 -13.59 10.91
C PHE A 168 -8.56 -14.92 10.95
N PRO A 169 -8.38 -15.60 9.81
CA PRO A 169 -7.72 -16.90 9.74
C PRO A 169 -6.21 -16.78 9.96
N ALA A 170 -5.55 -17.89 10.29
CA ALA A 170 -4.10 -17.92 10.32
C ALA A 170 -3.58 -17.93 8.88
N LEU A 171 -2.61 -17.06 8.59
CA LEU A 171 -1.98 -16.95 7.29
C LEU A 171 -0.55 -17.47 7.36
N GLN A 172 -0.23 -18.41 6.49
CA GLN A 172 1.10 -19.00 6.41
C GLN A 172 1.55 -19.14 4.96
N ILE A 173 2.84 -18.93 4.71
CA ILE A 173 3.47 -19.11 3.40
C ILE A 173 4.53 -20.19 3.48
N THR A 174 4.59 -21.01 2.42
CA THR A 174 5.80 -21.77 2.09
C THR A 174 6.48 -21.16 0.87
N GLN A 175 7.79 -20.96 1.00
CA GLN A 175 8.66 -20.46 -0.05
C GLN A 175 10.10 -20.89 0.26
N GLY A 176 10.83 -21.34 -0.76
CA GLY A 176 12.19 -21.84 -0.57
C GLY A 176 12.22 -23.02 0.42
N SER A 177 12.99 -22.87 1.50
CA SER A 177 13.11 -23.86 2.57
C SER A 177 12.09 -23.71 3.70
N VAL A 178 11.24 -22.68 3.68
CA VAL A 178 10.25 -22.42 4.73
C VAL A 178 9.03 -23.32 4.53
N ASP A 179 8.72 -24.14 5.54
CA ASP A 179 7.51 -24.95 5.62
C ASP A 179 6.49 -24.39 6.64
N TYR A 180 5.27 -24.93 6.66
CA TYR A 180 4.18 -24.41 7.50
C TYR A 180 4.38 -24.57 9.02
N ASN A 181 5.39 -25.31 9.47
CA ASN A 181 5.71 -25.46 10.89
C ASN A 181 6.78 -24.46 11.35
N ASP A 182 7.45 -23.80 10.41
CA ASP A 182 8.44 -22.77 10.72
C ASP A 182 7.74 -21.51 11.22
N ALA A 183 8.33 -20.86 12.22
CA ALA A 183 7.86 -19.54 12.68
C ALA A 183 7.90 -18.51 11.54
N ALA A 184 8.88 -18.63 10.64
CA ALA A 184 9.01 -17.80 9.45
C ALA A 184 7.83 -17.93 8.48
N SER A 185 7.03 -19.00 8.55
CA SER A 185 5.88 -19.18 7.65
C SER A 185 4.77 -18.16 7.88
N TYR A 186 4.63 -17.62 9.08
CA TYR A 186 3.53 -16.70 9.40
C TYR A 186 3.63 -15.40 8.61
N VAL A 187 2.48 -14.96 8.10
CA VAL A 187 2.34 -13.74 7.30
C VAL A 187 1.71 -12.65 8.13
N ARG A 188 2.30 -11.46 8.08
CA ARG A 188 1.67 -10.27 8.63
C ARG A 188 0.66 -9.73 7.63
N ALA A 189 -0.55 -9.41 8.09
CA ALA A 189 -1.61 -8.85 7.25
C ALA A 189 -1.98 -7.47 7.77
N ALA A 190 -1.62 -6.42 7.03
CA ALA A 190 -1.89 -5.04 7.46
C ALA A 190 -2.97 -4.39 6.60
N THR A 191 -3.82 -3.55 7.20
CA THR A 191 -4.74 -2.66 6.45
C THR A 191 -4.10 -1.30 6.19
N GLU A 192 -3.05 -0.95 6.96
CA GLU A 192 -2.26 0.25 6.80
C GLU A 192 -0.87 -0.11 6.26
N PRO A 193 -0.64 -0.01 4.94
CA PRO A 193 0.66 -0.29 4.34
C PRO A 193 1.74 0.65 4.87
N ASN A 194 3.01 0.29 4.71
CA ASN A 194 4.16 1.07 5.18
C ASN A 194 4.21 1.33 6.71
N THR A 195 3.46 0.58 7.51
CA THR A 195 3.49 0.66 8.98
C THR A 195 4.18 -0.57 9.59
N PHE A 196 4.61 -0.45 10.85
CA PHE A 196 5.24 -1.55 11.60
C PHE A 196 4.28 -2.30 12.52
N VAL A 197 3.25 -1.62 13.02
CA VAL A 197 2.40 -2.11 14.13
C VAL A 197 1.03 -2.57 13.65
N SER A 198 0.51 -2.01 12.54
CA SER A 198 -0.79 -2.44 12.01
C SER A 198 -0.74 -3.90 11.64
N ASP A 199 -1.57 -4.73 12.25
CA ASP A 199 -1.62 -6.16 11.98
C ASP A 199 -3.01 -6.72 12.32
N PHE A 200 -3.53 -7.54 11.43
CA PHE A 200 -4.69 -8.39 11.66
C PHE A 200 -4.20 -9.77 12.08
N MET A 201 -4.04 -9.94 13.39
CA MET A 201 -3.65 -11.22 13.97
C MET A 201 -4.76 -12.26 13.84
N PHE A 202 -4.37 -13.54 13.85
CA PHE A 202 -5.30 -14.66 13.98
C PHE A 202 -6.30 -14.43 15.12
N ASP A 203 -7.56 -14.78 14.86
CA ASP A 203 -8.69 -14.61 15.79
C ASP A 203 -9.15 -13.14 16.03
N THR A 204 -8.70 -12.18 15.20
CA THR A 204 -9.22 -10.81 15.20
C THR A 204 -10.61 -10.75 14.54
N PRO A 205 -11.59 -9.99 15.05
CA PRO A 205 -12.90 -9.83 14.39
C PRO A 205 -12.80 -9.26 12.97
N VAL A 206 -13.52 -9.85 12.01
CA VAL A 206 -13.67 -9.31 10.65
C VAL A 206 -15.13 -8.87 10.47
N PHE A 207 -15.40 -7.59 10.76
CA PHE A 207 -16.75 -7.03 10.66
C PHE A 207 -17.14 -6.65 9.23
N ASN A 208 -16.19 -6.15 8.46
CA ASN A 208 -16.43 -5.69 7.10
C ASN A 208 -15.46 -6.37 6.13
N SER A 209 -15.89 -6.46 4.89
CA SER A 209 -15.07 -6.91 3.77
C SER A 209 -13.85 -6.01 3.64
N THR A 210 -12.67 -6.58 3.84
CA THR A 210 -11.44 -5.82 4.07
C THR A 210 -10.31 -6.37 3.22
N THR A 211 -9.52 -5.46 2.62
CA THR A 211 -8.28 -5.77 1.92
C THR A 211 -7.10 -5.60 2.86
N PHE A 212 -6.16 -6.53 2.80
CA PHE A 212 -4.94 -6.59 3.58
C PHE A 212 -3.75 -6.66 2.62
N VAL A 213 -2.67 -5.96 2.95
CA VAL A 213 -1.37 -6.21 2.35
C VAL A 213 -0.68 -7.34 3.10
N LEU A 214 -0.11 -8.27 2.35
CA LEU A 214 0.69 -9.36 2.90
C LEU A 214 2.15 -8.91 3.03
N GLU A 215 2.69 -8.98 4.24
CA GLU A 215 4.04 -8.55 4.58
C GLU A 215 4.76 -9.58 5.45
N ASN A 216 6.03 -9.32 5.73
CA ASN A 216 6.82 -10.14 6.64
C ASN A 216 6.66 -9.66 8.08
N TYR A 217 6.58 -10.60 9.02
CA TYR A 217 6.83 -10.30 10.42
C TYR A 217 8.33 -10.07 10.65
N ASN A 218 8.66 -9.22 11.63
CA ASN A 218 10.01 -9.14 12.13
C ASN A 218 10.27 -10.29 13.11
N LEU A 219 10.75 -11.42 12.59
CA LEU A 219 11.03 -12.64 13.36
C LEU A 219 12.53 -12.95 13.49
N GLY A 220 13.41 -12.04 13.07
CA GLY A 220 14.86 -12.15 13.32
C GLY A 220 15.60 -13.24 12.57
N ALA A 221 14.96 -13.90 11.60
CA ALA A 221 15.63 -14.80 10.68
C ALA A 221 16.15 -14.02 9.46
N ASP A 222 17.28 -14.45 8.90
CA ASP A 222 17.88 -13.91 7.65
C ASP A 222 17.02 -14.13 6.39
N TYR A 223 15.79 -14.65 6.57
CA TYR A 223 14.88 -14.97 5.48
C TYR A 223 13.60 -14.14 5.58
N LEU A 224 13.36 -13.33 4.54
CA LEU A 224 12.09 -12.64 4.28
C LEU A 224 11.41 -13.31 3.10
N HIS A 225 10.10 -13.49 3.14
CA HIS A 225 9.36 -13.90 1.96
C HIS A 225 9.43 -12.80 0.91
N MET A 226 9.76 -13.23 -0.30
CA MET A 226 9.87 -12.39 -1.48
C MET A 226 8.59 -12.58 -2.29
N TYR A 227 7.64 -11.65 -2.11
CA TYR A 227 6.28 -11.80 -2.65
C TYR A 227 6.18 -11.65 -4.17
N ASN A 228 7.27 -11.29 -4.86
CA ASN A 228 7.35 -11.34 -6.32
C ASN A 228 7.58 -12.74 -6.87
N TYR A 229 8.24 -13.63 -6.12
CA TYR A 229 8.43 -15.01 -6.56
C TYR A 229 7.23 -15.89 -6.22
N ALA A 230 7.23 -17.11 -6.74
CA ALA A 230 6.23 -18.11 -6.45
C ALA A 230 6.23 -18.48 -4.96
N PHE A 231 5.03 -18.69 -4.42
CA PHE A 231 4.83 -19.17 -3.05
C PHE A 231 3.47 -19.87 -2.91
N LYS A 232 3.28 -20.63 -1.83
CA LYS A 232 1.96 -21.15 -1.47
C LYS A 232 1.45 -20.48 -0.20
N LEU A 233 0.35 -19.75 -0.33
CA LEU A 233 -0.37 -19.18 0.82
C LEU A 233 -1.40 -20.18 1.32
N ARG A 234 -1.32 -20.53 2.60
CA ARG A 234 -2.34 -21.26 3.34
C ARG A 234 -3.16 -20.30 4.19
N VAL A 235 -4.47 -20.40 4.05
CA VAL A 235 -5.45 -19.68 4.87
C VAL A 235 -6.16 -20.71 5.75
N HIS A 236 -5.78 -20.76 7.02
CA HIS A 236 -6.22 -21.79 7.97
C HIS A 236 -7.27 -21.22 8.94
N PRO A 237 -8.55 -21.64 8.85
CA PRO A 237 -9.59 -21.07 9.70
C PRO A 237 -9.63 -21.66 11.12
N TYR A 238 -9.02 -22.84 11.33
CA TYR A 238 -9.13 -23.60 12.58
C TYR A 238 -10.59 -23.72 13.06
N ALA A 239 -11.47 -24.10 12.14
CA ALA A 239 -12.92 -24.16 12.35
C ALA A 239 -13.44 -25.59 12.13
N GLY A 240 -13.34 -26.44 13.15
CA GLY A 240 -13.79 -27.84 13.08
C GLY A 240 -13.07 -28.62 11.98
N ASN A 241 -13.82 -29.35 11.15
CA ASN A 241 -13.28 -30.17 10.04
C ASN A 241 -13.11 -29.39 8.72
N VAL A 242 -12.99 -28.06 8.77
CA VAL A 242 -12.79 -27.25 7.57
C VAL A 242 -11.35 -27.38 7.08
N THR A 243 -11.19 -27.83 5.83
CA THR A 243 -9.89 -27.88 5.16
C THR A 243 -9.38 -26.46 4.86
N PRO A 244 -8.10 -26.15 5.14
CA PRO A 244 -7.51 -24.87 4.79
C PRO A 244 -7.57 -24.60 3.29
N ALA A 245 -7.75 -23.35 2.89
CA ALA A 245 -7.56 -22.95 1.50
C ALA A 245 -6.06 -22.80 1.23
N GLU A 246 -5.58 -23.39 0.13
CA GLU A 246 -4.21 -23.23 -0.34
C GLU A 246 -4.19 -22.57 -1.72
N PHE A 247 -3.48 -21.45 -1.82
CA PHE A 247 -3.30 -20.68 -3.04
C PHE A 247 -1.88 -20.87 -3.54
N SER A 248 -1.71 -21.42 -4.74
CA SER A 248 -0.41 -21.46 -5.41
C SER A 248 -0.25 -20.20 -6.24
N ILE A 249 0.53 -19.25 -5.74
CA ILE A 249 0.82 -17.99 -6.42
C ILE A 249 2.09 -18.18 -7.23
N ALA A 250 2.03 -17.96 -8.54
CA ALA A 250 3.17 -18.09 -9.43
C ALA A 250 4.13 -16.89 -9.32
N ASP A 251 5.28 -16.96 -9.99
CA ASP A 251 6.18 -15.80 -10.14
C ASP A 251 5.44 -14.61 -10.77
N TYR A 252 5.77 -13.40 -10.34
CA TYR A 252 5.25 -12.17 -10.92
C TYR A 252 6.00 -11.86 -12.22
N VAL A 253 5.48 -12.40 -13.31
CA VAL A 253 5.98 -12.13 -14.66
C VAL A 253 4.90 -11.38 -15.43
N PRO A 254 4.82 -10.03 -15.29
CA PRO A 254 3.77 -9.28 -15.93
C PRO A 254 3.86 -9.35 -17.44
N THR A 255 2.70 -9.36 -18.08
CA THR A 255 2.55 -9.21 -19.54
C THR A 255 1.51 -8.14 -19.81
N GLN A 256 1.49 -7.56 -21.01
CA GLN A 256 0.47 -6.58 -21.37
C GLN A 256 -0.97 -7.10 -21.19
N ALA A 257 -1.18 -8.43 -21.28
CA ALA A 257 -2.49 -9.05 -21.10
C ALA A 257 -2.88 -9.25 -19.64
N THR A 258 -1.91 -9.53 -18.76
CA THR A 258 -2.18 -9.86 -17.34
C THR A 258 -2.04 -8.66 -16.41
N TYR A 259 -1.09 -7.77 -16.67
CA TYR A 259 -0.77 -6.60 -15.85
C TYR A 259 -0.32 -5.42 -16.74
N PRO A 260 -1.22 -4.83 -17.55
CA PRO A 260 -0.86 -3.72 -18.45
C PRO A 260 -0.25 -2.52 -17.71
N ALA A 261 -0.72 -2.23 -16.49
CA ALA A 261 -0.22 -1.12 -15.67
C ALA A 261 1.24 -1.29 -15.23
N ALA A 262 1.84 -2.48 -15.33
CA ALA A 262 3.26 -2.69 -15.03
C ALA A 262 4.19 -2.06 -16.09
N PHE A 263 3.66 -1.65 -17.24
CA PHE A 263 4.39 -1.07 -18.36
C PHE A 263 4.08 0.42 -18.56
N GLU A 264 3.26 1.00 -17.69
CA GLU A 264 2.88 2.41 -17.76
C GLU A 264 3.75 3.25 -16.81
N PRO A 265 4.04 4.52 -17.14
CA PRO A 265 4.72 5.43 -16.22
C PRO A 265 3.95 5.59 -14.91
N LEU A 266 4.67 5.89 -13.85
CA LEU A 266 4.10 6.13 -12.52
C LEU A 266 3.20 7.36 -12.53
N PRO A 267 2.08 7.32 -11.76
CA PRO A 267 1.35 8.53 -11.41
C PRO A 267 2.26 9.57 -10.77
N ILE A 268 2.17 10.82 -11.23
CA ILE A 268 2.99 11.92 -10.71
C ILE A 268 2.46 12.35 -9.33
N ASP A 269 3.25 12.07 -8.30
CA ASP A 269 2.94 12.36 -6.91
C ASP A 269 4.16 12.80 -6.09
N GLY A 270 3.96 13.00 -4.78
CA GLY A 270 5.00 13.47 -3.86
C GLY A 270 6.27 12.61 -3.85
N TYR A 271 6.18 11.29 -4.11
CA TYR A 271 7.34 10.40 -4.15
C TYR A 271 8.30 10.76 -5.29
N LEU A 272 7.84 11.45 -6.33
CA LEU A 272 8.64 11.89 -7.48
C LEU A 272 9.26 13.29 -7.30
N SER A 273 9.11 13.89 -6.11
CA SER A 273 9.89 15.07 -5.72
C SER A 273 11.32 14.63 -5.40
N ALA A 274 12.28 15.08 -6.21
CA ALA A 274 13.68 14.70 -6.03
C ALA A 274 14.63 15.68 -6.74
N SER A 275 15.93 15.45 -6.57
CA SER A 275 16.94 15.94 -7.50
C SER A 275 17.25 14.87 -8.53
N TRP A 276 17.40 15.28 -9.78
CA TRP A 276 17.65 14.43 -10.93
C TRP A 276 18.89 14.92 -11.67
N TYR A 277 19.66 14.00 -12.26
CA TYR A 277 20.87 14.33 -13.01
C TYR A 277 20.98 13.49 -14.28
N ASP A 278 21.74 14.00 -15.25
CA ASP A 278 22.10 13.26 -16.45
C ASP A 278 23.36 12.41 -16.17
N PRO A 279 23.28 11.07 -16.15
CA PRO A 279 24.47 10.24 -15.99
C PRO A 279 25.45 10.34 -17.18
N ALA A 280 25.00 10.80 -18.35
CA ALA A 280 25.83 10.96 -19.54
C ALA A 280 26.50 12.35 -19.64
N HIS A 281 25.97 13.37 -18.95
CA HIS A 281 26.46 14.75 -19.01
C HIS A 281 26.57 15.38 -17.61
N ASN A 282 27.80 15.54 -17.14
CA ASN A 282 28.06 16.19 -15.85
C ASN A 282 27.77 17.70 -15.91
N GLY A 283 27.19 18.23 -14.83
CA GLY A 283 27.02 19.67 -14.59
C GLY A 283 25.57 20.16 -14.67
N GLU A 284 24.67 19.40 -15.28
CA GLU A 284 23.24 19.72 -15.31
C GLU A 284 22.47 18.94 -14.24
N GLY A 285 21.32 19.47 -13.84
CA GLY A 285 20.40 18.77 -12.96
C GLY A 285 19.05 19.46 -12.85
N MET A 286 18.05 18.74 -12.36
CA MET A 286 16.69 19.25 -12.18
C MET A 286 16.23 18.93 -10.78
N LEU A 287 15.75 19.94 -10.08
CA LEU A 287 15.03 19.79 -8.82
C LEU A 287 13.54 19.76 -9.14
N THR A 288 12.83 18.71 -8.74
CA THR A 288 11.38 18.60 -8.88
C THR A 288 10.68 18.68 -7.53
N GLN A 289 9.50 19.28 -7.53
CA GLN A 289 8.57 19.28 -6.41
C GLN A 289 7.17 18.99 -6.93
N VAL A 290 6.51 17.99 -6.36
CA VAL A 290 5.09 17.70 -6.62
C VAL A 290 4.29 18.13 -5.40
N ILE A 291 3.43 19.12 -5.60
CA ILE A 291 2.75 19.84 -4.52
C ILE A 291 1.25 19.62 -4.67
N ASP A 292 0.59 19.08 -3.65
CA ASP A 292 -0.87 18.99 -3.63
C ASP A 292 -1.48 20.40 -3.52
N ASN A 293 -2.34 20.75 -4.48
CA ASN A 293 -3.09 22.01 -4.41
C ASN A 293 -4.41 21.83 -3.63
N ASN A 294 -5.05 20.68 -3.84
CA ASN A 294 -6.31 20.27 -3.21
C ASN A 294 -6.53 18.76 -3.43
N ALA A 295 -7.69 18.24 -3.02
CA ALA A 295 -8.03 16.82 -3.11
C ALA A 295 -8.12 16.24 -4.54
N SER A 296 -8.01 17.06 -5.60
CA SER A 296 -8.17 16.64 -6.99
C SER A 296 -7.03 17.03 -7.93
N SER A 297 -6.09 17.87 -7.48
CA SER A 297 -5.06 18.43 -8.35
C SER A 297 -3.76 18.73 -7.62
N ARG A 298 -2.68 18.65 -8.39
CA ARG A 298 -1.29 18.88 -7.99
C ARG A 298 -0.63 19.88 -8.90
N THR A 299 0.44 20.48 -8.42
CA THR A 299 1.39 21.26 -9.19
C THR A 299 2.70 20.50 -9.27
N PHE A 300 3.17 20.24 -10.49
CA PHE A 300 4.55 19.86 -10.75
C PHE A 300 5.35 21.14 -10.96
N PHE A 301 6.29 21.40 -10.07
CA PHE A 301 7.30 22.45 -10.20
C PHE A 301 8.65 21.80 -10.48
N ALA A 302 9.43 22.38 -11.38
CA ALA A 302 10.82 22.01 -11.53
C ALA A 302 11.72 23.22 -11.82
N ALA A 303 12.94 23.15 -11.30
CA ALA A 303 14.03 24.06 -11.63
C ALA A 303 15.14 23.24 -12.30
N TRP A 304 15.41 23.53 -13.57
CA TRP A 304 16.49 22.90 -14.33
C TRP A 304 17.71 23.83 -14.34
N TYR A 305 18.79 23.36 -13.71
CA TYR A 305 20.10 23.97 -13.71
C TYR A 305 20.90 23.48 -14.93
N THR A 306 21.25 24.40 -15.82
CA THR A 306 21.94 24.16 -17.09
C THR A 306 22.96 25.27 -17.35
N TYR A 307 23.48 25.36 -18.56
CA TYR A 307 24.44 26.36 -18.98
C TYR A 307 24.01 27.03 -20.28
N ASP A 308 24.37 28.29 -20.45
CA ASP A 308 24.24 28.99 -21.72
C ASP A 308 25.32 28.57 -22.74
N GLN A 309 25.30 29.20 -23.92
CA GLN A 309 26.27 28.91 -24.99
C GLN A 309 27.72 29.27 -24.64
N LEU A 310 27.94 30.08 -23.61
CA LEU A 310 29.25 30.47 -23.09
C LEU A 310 29.69 29.60 -21.90
N GLY A 311 28.87 28.64 -21.48
CA GLY A 311 29.13 27.78 -20.33
C GLY A 311 28.85 28.45 -18.98
N LEU A 312 28.11 29.57 -18.96
CA LEU A 312 27.70 30.22 -17.71
C LEU A 312 26.43 29.54 -17.14
N PRO A 313 26.33 29.37 -15.81
CA PRO A 313 25.15 28.77 -15.20
C PRO A 313 23.86 29.51 -15.54
N TYR A 314 22.81 28.74 -15.81
CA TYR A 314 21.50 29.21 -16.17
C TYR A 314 20.43 28.36 -15.46
N TRP A 315 19.29 28.95 -15.12
CA TRP A 315 18.16 28.21 -14.56
C TRP A 315 16.90 28.39 -15.40
N LEU A 316 16.24 27.28 -15.70
CA LEU A 316 14.93 27.23 -16.34
C LEU A 316 13.90 26.79 -15.31
N VAL A 317 12.73 27.42 -15.33
CA VAL A 317 11.63 27.16 -14.40
C VAL A 317 10.47 26.55 -15.16
N ILE A 318 9.98 25.43 -14.64
CA ILE A 318 8.87 24.66 -15.18
C ILE A 318 7.78 24.61 -14.12
N GLN A 319 6.54 24.90 -14.51
CA GLN A 319 5.40 24.75 -13.63
C GLN A 319 4.17 24.33 -14.42
N GLY A 320 3.56 23.22 -14.02
CA GLY A 320 2.30 22.76 -14.60
C GLY A 320 1.38 22.15 -13.55
N THR A 321 0.08 22.26 -13.79
CA THR A 321 -0.96 21.66 -12.94
C THR A 321 -1.49 20.39 -13.60
N LEU A 322 -1.74 19.37 -12.79
CA LEU A 322 -2.22 18.07 -13.23
C LEU A 322 -3.29 17.53 -12.26
N PRO A 323 -4.28 16.77 -12.76
CA PRO A 323 -5.17 16.02 -11.88
C PRO A 323 -4.41 14.89 -11.18
N HIS A 324 -4.95 14.38 -10.09
CA HIS A 324 -4.44 13.16 -9.45
C HIS A 324 -4.45 11.98 -10.43
N PHE A 325 -3.54 11.02 -10.20
CA PHE A 325 -3.36 9.80 -11.00
C PHE A 325 -2.88 10.01 -12.45
N ARG A 326 -2.54 11.24 -12.84
CA ARG A 326 -1.93 11.49 -14.16
C ARG A 326 -0.48 11.00 -14.19
N THR A 327 -0.11 10.30 -15.26
CA THR A 327 1.20 9.63 -15.43
C THR A 327 2.19 10.41 -16.29
N ASP A 328 1.73 11.45 -16.98
CA ASP A 328 2.55 12.35 -17.79
C ASP A 328 1.99 13.76 -17.82
N LEU A 329 2.88 14.71 -18.06
CA LEU A 329 2.56 16.12 -18.19
C LEU A 329 3.19 16.65 -19.48
N ASN A 330 2.36 17.02 -20.45
CA ASN A 330 2.80 17.36 -21.81
C ASN A 330 2.77 18.86 -22.08
N ASN A 331 3.74 19.33 -22.86
CA ASN A 331 3.82 20.70 -23.39
C ASN A 331 3.71 21.79 -22.30
N VAL A 332 4.34 21.56 -21.15
CA VAL A 332 4.39 22.52 -20.04
C VAL A 332 5.26 23.70 -20.44
N PRO A 333 4.78 24.95 -20.29
CA PRO A 333 5.61 26.11 -20.54
C PRO A 333 6.83 26.16 -19.61
N VAL A 334 7.97 26.49 -20.20
CA VAL A 334 9.23 26.71 -19.51
C VAL A 334 9.60 28.18 -19.62
N TYR A 335 10.10 28.74 -18.52
CA TYR A 335 10.44 30.15 -18.42
C TYR A 335 11.86 30.34 -17.91
N TYR A 336 12.42 31.51 -18.19
CA TYR A 336 13.63 32.02 -17.56
C TYR A 336 13.39 33.42 -17.03
N THR A 337 14.22 33.84 -16.08
CA THR A 337 14.12 35.15 -15.44
C THR A 337 15.39 35.95 -15.63
N SER A 338 15.26 37.25 -15.92
CA SER A 338 16.38 38.20 -15.98
C SER A 338 16.03 39.52 -15.29
N GLY A 339 17.02 40.40 -15.10
CA GLY A 339 16.81 41.75 -14.54
C GLY A 339 16.50 41.81 -13.04
N GLY A 340 16.53 40.68 -12.33
CA GLY A 340 16.36 40.61 -10.88
C GLY A 340 17.61 41.04 -10.11
N GLY A 341 17.41 41.65 -8.95
CA GLY A 341 18.45 42.10 -8.04
C GLY A 341 18.60 41.19 -6.82
N PHE A 342 19.81 41.13 -6.27
CA PHE A 342 20.15 40.23 -5.17
C PHE A 342 19.44 40.61 -3.86
N ALA A 343 18.95 39.61 -3.13
CA ALA A 343 18.43 39.72 -1.75
C ALA A 343 17.41 40.85 -1.50
N GLY A 344 16.53 41.12 -2.45
CA GLY A 344 15.50 42.14 -2.29
C GLY A 344 15.96 43.54 -2.68
N ASP A 345 16.87 43.68 -3.64
CA ASP A 345 17.04 44.94 -4.36
C ASP A 345 15.75 45.27 -5.14
N PHE A 346 14.79 45.86 -4.44
CA PHE A 346 13.44 46.15 -4.92
C PHE A 346 13.40 47.23 -6.01
N GLY A 347 14.54 47.85 -6.36
CA GLY A 347 14.67 48.72 -7.53
C GLY A 347 14.86 47.95 -8.85
N SER A 348 15.22 46.67 -8.77
CA SER A 348 15.32 45.77 -9.91
C SER A 348 13.94 45.34 -10.43
N SER A 349 13.84 45.10 -11.73
CA SER A 349 12.59 44.65 -12.37
C SER A 349 12.81 43.29 -13.01
N VAL A 350 12.20 42.26 -12.42
CA VAL A 350 12.27 40.89 -12.96
C VAL A 350 11.48 40.81 -14.26
N ASN A 351 12.14 40.35 -15.32
CA ASN A 351 11.49 39.92 -16.56
C ASN A 351 11.33 38.40 -16.52
N LEU A 352 10.11 37.91 -16.76
CA LEU A 352 9.81 36.49 -16.95
C LEU A 352 9.58 36.25 -18.44
N ALA A 353 10.52 35.57 -19.09
CA ALA A 353 10.48 35.30 -20.52
C ALA A 353 10.20 33.82 -20.78
N SER A 354 9.47 33.54 -21.87
CA SER A 354 9.21 32.16 -22.30
C SER A 354 10.45 31.59 -22.97
N TRP A 355 10.84 30.38 -22.55
CA TRP A 355 11.92 29.62 -23.17
C TRP A 355 11.39 28.62 -24.20
N GLY A 356 10.28 27.96 -23.90
CA GLY A 356 9.76 26.87 -24.71
C GLY A 356 8.84 25.95 -23.92
N THR A 357 8.90 24.65 -24.21
CA THR A 357 8.06 23.65 -23.56
C THR A 357 8.84 22.39 -23.14
N ILE A 358 8.30 21.69 -22.15
CA ILE A 358 8.76 20.38 -21.71
C ILE A 358 7.58 19.41 -21.56
N SER A 359 7.81 18.13 -21.86
CA SER A 359 6.90 17.04 -21.51
C SER A 359 7.64 16.05 -20.61
N VAL A 360 7.04 15.61 -19.51
CA VAL A 360 7.69 14.79 -18.47
C VAL A 360 6.83 13.58 -18.09
N SER A 361 7.50 12.46 -17.82
CA SER A 361 6.93 11.22 -17.27
C SER A 361 7.99 10.50 -16.43
N PHE A 362 7.56 9.54 -15.62
CA PHE A 362 8.45 8.77 -14.75
C PHE A 362 8.22 7.29 -14.99
N PRO A 363 9.05 6.62 -15.82
CA PRO A 363 8.92 5.18 -16.07
C PRO A 363 8.98 4.36 -14.78
N ASP A 364 9.76 4.81 -13.81
CA ASP A 364 9.90 4.22 -12.49
C ASP A 364 10.37 5.30 -11.47
N CYS A 365 10.60 4.89 -10.24
CA CYS A 365 11.00 5.77 -9.14
C CYS A 365 12.37 6.42 -9.31
N MET A 366 13.28 5.79 -10.06
CA MET A 366 14.68 6.18 -10.20
C MET A 366 14.98 6.87 -11.53
N HIS A 367 14.05 6.84 -12.49
CA HIS A 367 14.21 7.44 -13.80
C HIS A 367 13.11 8.47 -14.11
N MET A 368 13.52 9.65 -14.56
CA MET A 368 12.66 10.69 -15.11
C MET A 368 12.90 10.81 -16.62
N ALA A 369 11.87 10.58 -17.42
CA ALA A 369 11.93 10.75 -18.87
C ALA A 369 11.27 12.07 -19.27
N PHE A 370 11.96 12.89 -20.05
CA PHE A 370 11.40 14.13 -20.55
C PHE A 370 11.87 14.50 -21.95
N SER A 371 11.05 15.28 -22.65
CA SER A 371 11.38 15.93 -23.92
C SER A 371 11.27 17.43 -23.77
N PHE A 372 12.15 18.19 -24.41
CA PHE A 372 12.12 19.65 -24.38
C PHE A 372 12.30 20.23 -25.78
N ASP A 373 11.76 21.42 -25.99
CA ASP A 373 12.00 22.26 -27.15
C ASP A 373 11.91 23.72 -26.72
N GLY A 374 13.01 24.45 -26.83
CA GLY A 374 13.06 25.84 -26.40
C GLY A 374 14.30 26.57 -26.86
N HIS A 375 14.23 27.90 -26.84
CA HIS A 375 15.32 28.79 -27.16
C HIS A 375 15.12 30.11 -26.43
N THR A 376 16.19 30.67 -25.86
CA THR A 376 16.14 32.06 -25.40
C THR A 376 15.98 33.04 -26.56
N ALA A 377 15.38 34.21 -26.30
CA ALA A 377 15.22 35.21 -27.34
C ALA A 377 16.58 35.68 -27.88
N SER A 378 16.62 35.99 -29.18
CA SER A 378 17.83 36.46 -29.83
C SER A 378 18.35 37.74 -29.14
N GLY A 379 19.57 37.68 -28.59
CA GLY A 379 20.19 38.78 -27.86
C GLY A 379 20.32 38.56 -26.35
N ASP A 380 19.59 37.61 -25.77
CA ASP A 380 19.66 37.29 -24.34
C ASP A 380 20.77 36.28 -24.00
N GLY A 381 21.35 35.62 -25.02
CA GLY A 381 22.56 34.80 -24.90
C GLY A 381 22.39 33.48 -24.15
N GLY A 382 21.16 33.01 -23.89
CA GLY A 382 20.91 31.81 -23.10
C GLY A 382 20.80 30.50 -23.88
N PRO A 383 20.46 29.39 -23.20
CA PRO A 383 20.41 28.07 -23.81
C PRO A 383 19.31 27.93 -24.86
N GLY A 384 19.45 26.96 -25.74
CA GLY A 384 18.36 26.49 -26.58
C GLY A 384 18.69 25.21 -27.32
N GLY A 385 17.65 24.56 -27.79
CA GLY A 385 17.70 23.27 -28.44
C GLY A 385 16.44 22.46 -28.16
N SER A 386 16.40 21.26 -28.72
CA SER A 386 15.36 20.29 -28.48
C SER A 386 15.95 18.89 -28.33
N GLY A 387 15.24 18.02 -27.62
CA GLY A 387 15.69 16.65 -27.43
C GLY A 387 14.93 15.91 -26.35
N THR A 388 15.32 14.65 -26.15
CA THR A 388 14.80 13.76 -25.12
C THR A 388 15.92 13.36 -24.16
N ARG A 389 15.58 13.17 -22.89
CA ARG A 389 16.50 12.73 -21.84
C ARG A 389 15.81 11.74 -20.91
N ILE A 390 16.61 10.84 -20.35
CA ILE A 390 16.24 10.00 -19.22
C ILE A 390 17.27 10.28 -18.13
N TRP A 391 16.83 10.86 -17.03
CA TRP A 391 17.67 11.28 -15.93
C TRP A 391 17.45 10.42 -14.71
N THR A 392 18.49 10.29 -13.90
CA THR A 392 18.50 9.41 -12.74
C THR A 392 18.28 10.21 -11.46
N ARG A 393 17.53 9.64 -10.52
CA ARG A 393 17.35 10.21 -9.17
C ARG A 393 18.69 10.26 -8.43
N VAL A 394 18.96 11.36 -7.74
CA VAL A 394 20.18 11.54 -6.93
C VAL A 394 20.11 10.78 -5.61
N ALA A 395 19.00 10.93 -4.88
CA ALA A 395 18.82 10.35 -3.55
C ALA A 395 17.34 10.32 -3.14
N ASP A 396 17.05 9.58 -2.07
CA ASP A 396 15.75 9.57 -1.43
C ASP A 396 15.55 10.72 -0.45
N ILE A 397 14.30 11.17 -0.36
CA ILE A 397 13.84 12.09 0.68
C ILE A 397 13.28 11.27 1.82
N ASN A 398 13.71 11.57 3.05
CA ASN A 398 13.17 10.90 4.23
C ASN A 398 11.63 11.01 4.28
N GLY A 399 10.96 9.87 4.47
CA GLY A 399 9.49 9.78 4.47
C GLY A 399 8.85 9.72 3.10
N LEU A 400 9.61 9.95 2.02
CA LEU A 400 9.17 9.88 0.62
C LEU A 400 10.14 8.99 -0.21
N ALA A 401 10.72 7.97 0.42
CA ALA A 401 11.49 6.95 -0.30
C ALA A 401 10.56 6.26 -1.30
N CYS A 402 10.93 6.28 -2.58
CA CYS A 402 10.05 5.79 -3.64
C CYS A 402 10.17 4.26 -3.79
N GLU A 403 11.40 3.74 -3.69
CA GLU A 403 11.75 2.31 -3.66
C GLU A 403 12.49 1.92 -2.37
#